data_AF-A0A3C0ZR82-F1
#
_entry.id   AF-A0A3C0ZR82-F1
#
_cell.length_a   1.000
_cell.length_b   1.000
_cell.length_c   1.000
_cell.angle_alpha   90.00
_cell.angle_beta   90.00
_cell.angle_gamma   90.00
#
_symmetry.space_group_name_H-M   'P 1'
#
loop_
_entity.id
_entity.type
_entity.pdbx_description
1 polymer ?
#
loop_
_entity_poly.entity_id
_entity_poly.type
_entity_poly.pdbx_seq_one_letter_code
_entity_poly.pdbx_strand_id
1 'polypeptide(L)'
;MPGSTYTMAGMFTQSSGLPLKMDLSEKFTDQRGSFNKMDTQDSFFSGVTTLGDILDGEGYNQAFMMGSDATFGGRRLYLTEHGDFEICDYKWAIEKGYIPKDYYVFWGFEDEKLFSYAKDKILEMAAEEEPFNFSLLTVDTHFEDGYRCRLCRDDFEGNRYANSFACSSRQVSEFVRWIQQQDFYENTTIVLNGDHLTMDSDFCIEVPASYDRRTYTAYLNSACEPADPDRERQYTTLDNLPTTLAALGVKIKGDRLGLGTNLYGTVDTLLEEYGMDELPENLSKKSSFMQKLADIDIYDMDLLRKQGLTPGSSITITECNGDTGELSFEVKDFKNIYEKINSVEARISDNDDPDGVVTIPLKNERKNVYTGHLTGEEGINLKSCNLYIYVNGKSGRNFEAGRVTGDLTLRTGDIYEYLRRLSENRQYSIFVAIRDDGTRQIDTEIQNLLHELGLEETLPGHYRWSYYAVLIPGQEKIEEIGEEELSCTGTLPDGAQYSVISQGGLSGAGGGAGRYLTCSVKINEVEYAVQRIGLNFVIYDNEHSVV
;
A
#
# COMPACT_ATOMS: atom_id res chain seq x y z
N MET A 1 -3.12 -3.19 -24.45
CA MET A 1 -4.14 -2.13 -24.58
C MET A 1 -4.22 -1.35 -23.27
N PRO A 2 -4.62 -0.07 -23.26
CA PRO A 2 -4.82 0.68 -22.02
C PRO A 2 -5.82 -0.03 -21.09
N GLY A 3 -5.50 -0.11 -19.80
CA GLY A 3 -6.32 -0.85 -18.82
C GLY A 3 -6.20 -2.37 -18.90
N SER A 4 -5.19 -2.89 -19.60
CA SER A 4 -4.87 -4.33 -19.68
C SER A 4 -3.35 -4.60 -19.59
N THR A 5 -2.61 -3.76 -18.86
CA THR A 5 -1.13 -3.67 -18.93
C THR A 5 -0.39 -4.25 -17.72
N TYR A 6 -1.09 -4.89 -16.79
CA TYR A 6 -0.56 -5.56 -15.61
C TYR A 6 -1.48 -6.73 -15.26
N THR A 7 -1.03 -7.70 -14.47
CA THR A 7 -1.71 -8.99 -14.29
C THR A 7 -3.19 -8.88 -13.93
N MET A 8 -3.56 -8.13 -12.89
CA MET A 8 -4.98 -7.98 -12.50
C MET A 8 -5.80 -7.29 -13.59
N ALA A 9 -5.25 -6.29 -14.27
CA ALA A 9 -5.91 -5.64 -15.41
C ALA A 9 -6.09 -6.59 -16.58
N GLY A 10 -5.08 -7.41 -16.89
CA GLY A 10 -5.16 -8.48 -17.87
C GLY A 10 -6.27 -9.46 -17.52
N MET A 11 -6.27 -10.01 -16.30
CA MET A 11 -7.29 -10.94 -15.81
C MET A 11 -8.71 -10.35 -15.93
N PHE A 12 -8.94 -9.15 -15.40
CA PHE A 12 -10.24 -8.47 -15.50
C PHE A 12 -10.66 -8.23 -16.95
N THR A 13 -9.73 -7.82 -17.81
CA THR A 13 -10.04 -7.54 -19.22
C THR A 13 -10.41 -8.82 -19.97
N GLN A 14 -9.68 -9.90 -19.73
CA GLN A 14 -9.93 -11.20 -20.38
C GLN A 14 -11.26 -11.82 -19.98
N SER A 15 -11.70 -11.58 -18.74
CA SER A 15 -12.92 -12.16 -18.18
C SER A 15 -14.15 -11.27 -18.33
N SER A 16 -14.01 -9.96 -18.50
CA SER A 16 -15.16 -9.02 -18.59
C SER A 16 -15.35 -8.41 -19.99
N GLY A 17 -14.31 -8.46 -20.84
CA GLY A 17 -14.28 -7.69 -22.09
C GLY A 17 -14.26 -6.17 -21.86
N LEU A 18 -13.90 -5.69 -20.66
CA LEU A 18 -13.77 -4.28 -20.30
C LEU A 18 -12.36 -3.98 -19.77
N PRO A 19 -11.79 -2.80 -20.07
CA PRO A 19 -10.48 -2.42 -19.53
C PRO A 19 -10.59 -2.15 -18.02
N LEU A 20 -9.62 -2.62 -17.23
CA LEU A 20 -9.52 -2.24 -15.82
C LEU A 20 -9.01 -0.79 -15.74
N LYS A 21 -9.94 0.15 -15.77
CA LYS A 21 -9.64 1.57 -15.89
C LYS A 21 -10.36 2.38 -14.82
N MET A 22 -9.56 3.07 -14.03
CA MET A 22 -10.04 3.91 -12.94
C MET A 22 -9.35 5.26 -13.08
N ASP A 23 -10.13 6.32 -13.22
CA ASP A 23 -9.60 7.69 -13.33
C ASP A 23 -9.37 8.23 -11.92
N LEU A 24 -8.35 7.69 -11.29
CA LEU A 24 -7.87 8.15 -10.01
C LEU A 24 -6.82 9.24 -10.21
N SER A 25 -6.68 10.15 -9.24
CA SER A 25 -5.61 11.16 -9.32
C SER A 25 -4.24 10.47 -9.40
N GLU A 26 -3.25 11.10 -10.02
CA GLU A 26 -1.86 10.61 -10.10
C GLU A 26 -1.27 10.23 -8.73
N LYS A 27 -1.85 10.73 -7.63
CA LYS A 27 -1.46 10.35 -6.27
C LYS A 27 -1.79 8.91 -5.90
N PHE A 28 -2.84 8.33 -6.51
CA PHE A 28 -3.35 7.01 -6.20
C PHE A 28 -2.85 5.92 -7.15
N THR A 29 -2.36 6.30 -8.32
CA THR A 29 -1.81 5.38 -9.32
C THR A 29 -0.29 5.40 -9.28
N ASP A 30 0.36 4.31 -9.68
CA ASP A 30 1.79 4.35 -9.94
C ASP A 30 2.12 5.26 -11.15
N GLN A 31 3.42 5.45 -11.43
CA GLN A 31 3.90 6.27 -12.55
C GLN A 31 3.40 5.79 -13.93
N ARG A 32 2.85 4.56 -14.00
CA ARG A 32 2.33 3.92 -15.20
C ARG A 32 0.80 3.99 -15.26
N GLY A 33 0.16 4.65 -14.30
CA GLY A 33 -1.30 4.77 -14.20
C GLY A 33 -1.98 3.52 -13.63
N SER A 34 -1.23 2.57 -13.07
CA SER A 34 -1.78 1.32 -12.52
C SER A 34 -2.26 1.51 -11.09
N PHE A 35 -3.37 0.87 -10.75
CA PHE A 35 -3.90 0.81 -9.38
C PHE A 35 -3.94 -0.64 -8.92
N ASN A 36 -2.86 -1.08 -8.28
CA ASN A 36 -2.72 -2.43 -7.70
C ASN A 36 -3.09 -2.43 -6.20
N LYS A 37 -4.08 -1.63 -5.82
CA LYS A 37 -4.54 -1.46 -4.43
C LYS A 37 -6.02 -1.79 -4.24
N MET A 38 -6.59 -2.58 -5.16
CA MET A 38 -7.99 -3.04 -5.06
C MET A 38 -8.24 -3.91 -3.83
N ASP A 39 -7.19 -4.39 -3.15
CA ASP A 39 -7.24 -5.10 -1.87
C ASP A 39 -7.62 -4.22 -0.67
N THR A 40 -7.85 -2.92 -0.91
CA THR A 40 -8.32 -1.93 0.08
C THR A 40 -9.80 -1.59 -0.11
N GLN A 41 -10.45 -2.22 -1.07
CA GLN A 41 -11.83 -1.91 -1.45
C GLN A 41 -12.74 -3.02 -0.94
N ASP A 42 -14.00 -2.68 -0.68
CA ASP A 42 -15.02 -3.63 -0.24
C ASP A 42 -15.64 -4.41 -1.41
N SER A 43 -15.50 -3.91 -2.64
CA SER A 43 -15.97 -4.56 -3.86
C SER A 43 -15.02 -4.32 -5.04
N PHE A 44 -15.14 -5.16 -6.05
CA PHE A 44 -14.38 -5.11 -7.28
C PHE A 44 -15.36 -5.06 -8.46
N PHE A 45 -15.76 -3.87 -8.91
CA PHE A 45 -16.63 -3.74 -10.10
C PHE A 45 -17.95 -4.53 -10.01
N SER A 46 -18.61 -4.54 -8.85
CA SER A 46 -19.83 -5.30 -8.52
C SER A 46 -20.97 -5.28 -9.56
N GLY A 47 -21.05 -4.24 -10.39
CA GLY A 47 -22.03 -4.13 -11.47
C GLY A 47 -21.64 -4.81 -12.79
N VAL A 48 -20.47 -5.45 -12.87
CA VAL A 48 -19.95 -6.14 -14.07
C VAL A 48 -20.24 -7.63 -13.99
N THR A 49 -20.54 -8.24 -15.13
CA THR A 49 -20.61 -9.70 -15.28
C THR A 49 -19.37 -10.17 -16.00
N THR A 50 -18.70 -11.18 -15.44
CA THR A 50 -17.46 -11.76 -15.95
C THR A 50 -17.67 -13.20 -16.39
N LEU A 51 -16.63 -13.80 -16.99
CA LEU A 51 -16.58 -15.23 -17.30
C LEU A 51 -16.89 -16.10 -16.07
N GLY A 52 -16.34 -15.73 -14.90
CA GLY A 52 -16.57 -16.44 -13.65
C GLY A 52 -18.05 -16.46 -13.28
N ASP A 53 -18.70 -15.30 -13.32
CA ASP A 53 -20.14 -15.19 -13.01
C ASP A 53 -21.02 -16.01 -13.97
N ILE A 54 -20.66 -16.03 -15.26
CA ILE A 54 -21.40 -16.78 -16.27
C ILE A 54 -21.28 -18.29 -16.02
N LEU A 55 -20.07 -18.77 -15.71
CA LEU A 55 -19.82 -20.19 -15.48
C LEU A 55 -20.40 -20.67 -14.13
N ASP A 56 -20.31 -19.85 -13.08
CA ASP A 56 -20.97 -20.11 -11.79
C ASP A 56 -22.49 -20.27 -11.96
N GLY A 57 -23.12 -19.35 -12.71
CA GLY A 57 -24.55 -19.39 -13.02
C GLY A 57 -24.99 -20.64 -13.80
N GLU A 58 -24.07 -21.29 -14.52
CA GLU A 58 -24.30 -22.55 -15.25
C GLU A 58 -23.82 -23.79 -14.45
N GLY A 59 -23.43 -23.63 -13.18
CA GLY A 59 -23.10 -24.71 -12.26
C GLY A 59 -21.70 -25.27 -12.39
N TYR A 60 -20.73 -24.49 -12.90
CA TYR A 60 -19.33 -24.91 -12.93
C TYR A 60 -18.70 -24.85 -11.53
N ASN A 61 -17.98 -25.91 -11.14
CA ASN A 61 -17.04 -25.84 -10.03
C ASN A 61 -15.79 -25.06 -10.48
N GLN A 62 -15.46 -23.96 -9.79
CA GLN A 62 -14.41 -23.05 -10.22
C GLN A 62 -13.26 -22.98 -9.22
N ALA A 63 -12.02 -23.12 -9.71
CA ALA A 63 -10.82 -22.93 -8.91
C ALA A 63 -9.80 -22.06 -9.62
N PHE A 64 -9.14 -21.20 -8.86
CA PHE A 64 -8.06 -20.34 -9.34
C PHE A 64 -6.81 -20.59 -8.51
N MET A 65 -5.74 -21.06 -9.16
CA MET A 65 -4.48 -21.38 -8.50
C MET A 65 -3.36 -20.40 -8.85
N MET A 66 -2.63 -19.95 -7.83
CA MET A 66 -1.49 -19.05 -7.99
C MET A 66 -0.44 -19.26 -6.89
N GLY A 67 0.84 -19.01 -7.22
CA GLY A 67 1.95 -19.13 -6.28
C GLY A 67 1.98 -18.07 -5.17
N SER A 68 1.34 -16.93 -5.42
CA SER A 68 1.37 -15.74 -4.56
C SER A 68 0.15 -15.61 -3.65
N ASP A 69 0.19 -14.72 -2.64
CA ASP A 69 -1.01 -14.35 -1.88
C ASP A 69 -2.04 -13.66 -2.80
N ALA A 70 -3.25 -14.21 -2.87
CA ALA A 70 -4.32 -13.67 -3.72
C ALA A 70 -4.79 -12.29 -3.26
N THR A 71 -4.53 -11.89 -2.01
CA THR A 71 -4.85 -10.54 -1.53
C THR A 71 -4.15 -9.47 -2.37
N PHE A 72 -2.92 -9.72 -2.81
CA PHE A 72 -2.18 -8.74 -3.62
C PHE A 72 -2.90 -8.40 -4.92
N GLY A 73 -2.98 -7.10 -5.23
CA GLY A 73 -3.66 -6.58 -6.42
C GLY A 73 -5.20 -6.68 -6.36
N GLY A 74 -5.78 -7.11 -5.24
CA GLY A 74 -7.23 -7.31 -5.08
C GLY A 74 -7.75 -8.57 -5.77
N ARG A 75 -6.88 -9.52 -6.14
CA ARG A 75 -7.30 -10.75 -6.84
C ARG A 75 -8.26 -11.59 -6.01
N ARG A 76 -8.06 -11.67 -4.68
CA ARG A 76 -8.96 -12.37 -3.77
C ARG A 76 -10.36 -11.77 -3.79
N LEU A 77 -10.46 -10.45 -3.68
CA LEU A 77 -11.73 -9.74 -3.76
C LEU A 77 -12.41 -10.01 -5.11
N TYR A 78 -11.68 -9.85 -6.21
CA TYR A 78 -12.18 -10.13 -7.55
C TYR A 78 -12.68 -11.58 -7.70
N LEU A 79 -11.89 -12.58 -7.30
CA LEU A 79 -12.22 -14.00 -7.46
C LEU A 79 -13.37 -14.46 -6.56
N THR A 80 -13.52 -13.88 -5.38
CA THR A 80 -14.66 -14.15 -4.50
C THR A 80 -15.93 -13.49 -5.01
N GLU A 81 -15.85 -12.25 -5.50
CA GLU A 81 -17.03 -11.53 -5.97
C GLU A 81 -17.51 -11.99 -7.35
N HIS A 82 -16.59 -12.40 -8.22
CA HIS A 82 -16.88 -12.75 -9.61
C HIS A 82 -16.70 -14.25 -9.89
N GLY A 83 -17.68 -15.07 -9.52
CA GLY A 83 -17.73 -16.51 -9.80
C GLY A 83 -17.34 -17.44 -8.65
N ASP A 84 -17.26 -16.92 -7.41
CA ASP A 84 -17.05 -17.68 -6.16
C ASP A 84 -15.98 -18.78 -6.26
N PHE A 85 -14.81 -18.42 -6.79
CA PHE A 85 -13.73 -19.39 -7.03
C PHE A 85 -13.18 -19.96 -5.73
N GLU A 86 -12.83 -21.25 -5.72
CA GLU A 86 -11.86 -21.77 -4.76
C GLU A 86 -10.49 -21.15 -5.05
N ILE A 87 -9.99 -20.37 -4.10
CA ILE A 87 -8.71 -19.66 -4.23
C ILE A 87 -7.59 -20.54 -3.68
N CYS A 88 -6.88 -21.23 -4.58
CA CYS A 88 -5.72 -22.07 -4.28
C CYS A 88 -4.42 -21.23 -4.32
N ASP A 89 -4.24 -20.34 -3.34
CA ASP A 89 -3.11 -19.43 -3.25
C ASP A 89 -1.99 -19.89 -2.30
N TYR A 90 -1.01 -19.02 -2.01
CA TYR A 90 0.06 -19.27 -1.05
C TYR A 90 -0.43 -19.75 0.33
N LYS A 91 -1.47 -19.12 0.89
CA LYS A 91 -1.99 -19.46 2.21
C LYS A 91 -2.71 -20.81 2.18
N TRP A 92 -3.49 -21.06 1.14
CA TRP A 92 -4.12 -22.36 0.90
C TRP A 92 -3.08 -23.49 0.79
N ALA A 93 -1.96 -23.25 0.10
CA ALA A 93 -0.91 -24.26 -0.06
C ALA A 93 -0.24 -24.65 1.28
N ILE A 94 -0.10 -23.69 2.21
CA ILE A 94 0.34 -23.97 3.58
C ILE A 94 -0.73 -24.75 4.35
N GLU A 95 -1.99 -24.31 4.27
CA GLU A 95 -3.11 -24.92 5.00
C GLU A 95 -3.31 -26.39 4.61
N LYS A 96 -3.24 -26.68 3.31
CA LYS A 96 -3.36 -28.04 2.75
C LYS A 96 -2.08 -28.87 2.86
N GLY A 97 -0.97 -28.27 3.31
CA GLY A 97 0.31 -28.97 3.51
C GLY A 97 1.10 -29.26 2.22
N TYR A 98 0.80 -28.58 1.12
CA TYR A 98 1.59 -28.64 -0.11
C TYR A 98 2.99 -28.05 0.08
N ILE A 99 3.11 -27.04 0.96
CA ILE A 99 4.38 -26.40 1.33
C ILE A 99 4.50 -26.24 2.87
N PRO A 100 5.73 -26.23 3.42
CA PRO A 100 5.98 -25.92 4.83
C PRO A 100 5.51 -24.52 5.23
N LYS A 101 5.20 -24.31 6.53
CA LYS A 101 4.73 -23.02 7.06
C LYS A 101 5.72 -21.86 6.91
N ASP A 102 7.01 -22.15 6.89
CA ASP A 102 8.12 -21.21 6.74
C ASP A 102 8.64 -21.10 5.30
N TYR A 103 7.95 -21.76 4.35
CA TYR A 103 8.35 -21.76 2.95
C TYR A 103 7.93 -20.45 2.27
N TYR A 104 8.88 -19.74 1.67
CA TYR A 104 8.58 -18.57 0.84
C TYR A 104 9.66 -18.41 -0.24
N VAL A 105 9.28 -18.55 -1.50
CA VAL A 105 10.15 -18.45 -2.67
C VAL A 105 9.58 -17.43 -3.63
N PHE A 106 10.37 -16.41 -3.95
CA PHE A 106 10.04 -15.33 -4.89
C PHE A 106 8.74 -14.58 -4.50
N TRP A 107 7.59 -14.97 -5.03
CA TRP A 107 6.27 -14.40 -4.70
C TRP A 107 5.41 -15.28 -3.78
N GLY A 108 5.92 -16.45 -3.39
CA GLY A 108 5.28 -17.40 -2.47
C GLY A 108 5.80 -18.82 -2.73
N PHE A 109 5.41 -19.42 -3.85
CA PHE A 109 6.05 -20.64 -4.39
C PHE A 109 6.18 -20.58 -5.92
N GLU A 110 7.21 -21.23 -6.45
CA GLU A 110 7.59 -21.21 -7.87
C GLU A 110 6.68 -22.03 -8.79
N ASP A 111 6.72 -21.72 -10.09
CA ASP A 111 5.85 -22.35 -11.10
C ASP A 111 6.04 -23.87 -11.20
N GLU A 112 7.24 -24.37 -10.89
CA GLU A 112 7.52 -25.81 -10.83
C GLU A 112 6.54 -26.54 -9.89
N LYS A 113 6.34 -25.97 -8.69
CA LYS A 113 5.40 -26.50 -7.71
C LYS A 113 3.97 -26.24 -8.12
N LEU A 114 3.71 -25.03 -8.63
CA LEU A 114 2.40 -24.63 -9.13
C LEU A 114 1.83 -25.62 -10.15
N PHE A 115 2.61 -26.02 -11.16
CA PHE A 115 2.17 -27.01 -12.13
C PHE A 115 1.95 -28.39 -11.53
N SER A 116 2.71 -28.78 -10.49
CA SER A 116 2.47 -30.05 -9.80
C SER A 116 1.14 -30.02 -9.04
N TYR A 117 0.90 -28.97 -8.26
CA TYR A 117 -0.32 -28.84 -7.44
C TYR A 117 -1.56 -28.65 -8.30
N ALA A 118 -1.43 -27.98 -9.45
CA ALA A 118 -2.50 -27.84 -10.42
C ALA A 118 -2.97 -29.20 -10.97
N LYS A 119 -2.05 -30.15 -11.20
CA LYS A 119 -2.42 -31.51 -11.65
C LYS A 119 -3.29 -32.22 -10.63
N ASP A 120 -2.89 -32.16 -9.36
CA ASP A 120 -3.66 -32.78 -8.27
C ASP A 120 -5.05 -32.16 -8.15
N LYS A 121 -5.15 -30.83 -8.20
CA LYS A 121 -6.43 -30.12 -8.10
C LYS A 121 -7.34 -30.36 -9.30
N ILE A 122 -6.81 -30.38 -10.52
CA ILE A 122 -7.61 -30.69 -11.71
C ILE A 122 -8.14 -32.13 -11.65
N LEU A 123 -7.33 -33.10 -11.20
CA LEU A 123 -7.79 -34.49 -11.04
C LEU A 123 -8.90 -34.62 -9.98
N GLU A 124 -8.83 -33.84 -8.91
CA GLU A 124 -9.89 -33.73 -7.90
C GLU A 124 -11.19 -33.19 -8.53
N MET A 125 -11.14 -32.03 -9.20
CA MET A 125 -12.31 -31.40 -9.81
C MET A 125 -12.91 -32.25 -10.93
N ALA A 126 -12.07 -32.88 -11.76
CA ALA A 126 -12.53 -33.73 -12.87
C ALA A 126 -13.17 -35.05 -12.42
N ALA A 127 -13.06 -35.41 -11.14
CA ALA A 127 -13.72 -36.58 -10.56
C ALA A 127 -15.15 -36.29 -10.08
N GLU A 128 -15.56 -35.01 -10.02
CA GLU A 128 -16.91 -34.58 -9.67
C GLU A 128 -17.87 -34.71 -10.86
N GLU A 129 -19.19 -34.63 -10.60
CA GLU A 129 -20.21 -34.73 -11.67
C GLU A 129 -20.40 -33.38 -12.38
N GLU A 130 -20.14 -32.29 -11.67
CA GLU A 130 -20.22 -30.91 -12.13
C GLU A 130 -19.12 -30.59 -13.17
N PRO A 131 -19.40 -29.73 -14.17
CA PRO A 131 -18.35 -29.24 -15.05
C PRO A 131 -17.37 -28.36 -14.26
N PHE A 132 -16.09 -28.34 -14.64
CA PHE A 132 -15.08 -27.56 -13.93
C PHE A 132 -14.50 -26.41 -14.76
N ASN A 133 -14.13 -25.33 -14.09
CA ASN A 133 -13.29 -24.26 -14.61
C ASN A 133 -12.04 -24.12 -13.73
N PHE A 134 -10.88 -24.51 -14.26
CA PHE A 134 -9.62 -24.36 -13.55
C PHE A 134 -8.74 -23.30 -14.23
N SER A 135 -8.42 -22.24 -13.49
CA SER A 135 -7.54 -21.16 -13.95
C SER A 135 -6.21 -21.16 -13.18
N LEU A 136 -5.11 -20.94 -13.91
CA LEU A 136 -3.74 -20.99 -13.37
C LEU A 136 -2.99 -19.70 -13.69
N LEU A 137 -2.37 -19.08 -12.68
CA LEU A 137 -1.52 -17.89 -12.85
C LEU A 137 -0.06 -18.18 -12.50
N THR A 138 0.78 -18.25 -13.53
CA THR A 138 2.24 -18.40 -13.43
C THR A 138 2.93 -17.11 -13.00
N VAL A 139 4.07 -17.19 -12.33
CA VAL A 139 4.80 -16.01 -11.82
C VAL A 139 6.29 -16.00 -12.11
N ASP A 140 6.93 -17.10 -12.54
CA ASP A 140 8.41 -17.15 -12.67
C ASP A 140 8.95 -16.20 -13.76
N THR A 141 8.08 -15.65 -14.62
CA THR A 141 8.44 -14.63 -15.64
C THR A 141 8.14 -13.19 -15.21
N HIS A 142 7.85 -12.96 -13.93
CA HIS A 142 7.63 -11.62 -13.38
C HIS A 142 8.92 -10.78 -13.45
N PHE A 143 8.79 -9.51 -13.88
CA PHE A 143 9.89 -8.56 -13.98
C PHE A 143 10.56 -8.28 -12.62
N GLU A 144 11.81 -7.82 -12.56
CA GLU A 144 12.73 -7.54 -13.68
C GLU A 144 13.40 -8.84 -14.20
N ASP A 145 13.95 -9.66 -13.32
CA ASP A 145 14.78 -10.81 -13.74
C ASP A 145 14.07 -12.17 -13.82
N GLY A 146 12.82 -12.28 -13.37
CA GLY A 146 12.14 -13.56 -13.18
C GLY A 146 12.78 -14.46 -12.12
N TYR A 147 12.23 -15.67 -11.99
CA TYR A 147 12.72 -16.71 -11.09
C TYR A 147 13.23 -17.91 -11.87
N ARG A 148 14.35 -18.49 -11.42
CA ARG A 148 14.93 -19.71 -12.02
C ARG A 148 14.77 -20.85 -11.03
N CYS A 149 13.79 -21.72 -11.27
CA CYS A 149 13.66 -22.98 -10.55
C CYS A 149 14.75 -23.98 -10.99
N ARG A 150 14.83 -25.14 -10.31
CA ARG A 150 15.85 -26.17 -10.59
C ARG A 150 15.70 -26.82 -11.97
N LEU A 151 14.55 -26.67 -12.63
CA LEU A 151 14.32 -27.15 -14.00
C LEU A 151 14.85 -26.20 -15.08
N CYS A 152 15.25 -24.99 -14.70
CA CYS A 152 15.67 -23.97 -15.65
C CYS A 152 17.08 -24.22 -16.15
N ARG A 153 17.17 -24.57 -17.44
CA ARG A 153 18.41 -24.63 -18.21
C ARG A 153 19.01 -23.24 -18.36
N ASP A 154 20.30 -23.21 -18.65
CA ASP A 154 21.03 -22.00 -19.02
C ASP A 154 21.20 -21.97 -20.55
N ASP A 155 20.07 -21.80 -21.25
CA ASP A 155 20.03 -21.75 -22.72
C ASP A 155 20.51 -20.39 -23.26
N PHE A 156 20.47 -19.35 -22.42
CA PHE A 156 20.88 -17.98 -22.73
C PHE A 156 21.92 -17.50 -21.71
N GLU A 157 23.20 -17.72 -22.02
CA GLU A 157 24.32 -17.39 -21.13
C GLU A 157 24.27 -15.93 -20.67
N GLY A 158 24.33 -15.72 -19.35
CA GLY A 158 24.29 -14.40 -18.73
C GLY A 158 22.92 -13.70 -18.74
N ASN A 159 21.89 -14.29 -19.36
CA ASN A 159 20.55 -13.70 -19.41
C ASN A 159 19.56 -14.53 -18.58
N ARG A 160 19.46 -14.15 -17.29
CA ARG A 160 18.57 -14.82 -16.33
C ARG A 160 17.11 -14.78 -16.77
N TYR A 161 16.65 -13.63 -17.25
CA TYR A 161 15.23 -13.43 -17.58
C TYR A 161 14.80 -14.22 -18.82
N ALA A 162 15.63 -14.27 -19.87
CA ALA A 162 15.40 -15.13 -21.03
C ALA A 162 15.33 -16.61 -20.64
N ASN A 163 16.21 -17.04 -19.73
CA ASN A 163 16.18 -18.41 -19.20
C ASN A 163 14.89 -18.71 -18.43
N SER A 164 14.35 -17.75 -17.65
CA SER A 164 13.05 -17.89 -16.98
C SER A 164 11.89 -18.02 -17.98
N PHE A 165 11.86 -17.23 -19.06
CA PHE A 165 10.87 -17.40 -20.13
C PHE A 165 10.96 -18.75 -20.82
N ALA A 166 12.17 -19.19 -21.17
CA ALA A 166 12.38 -20.50 -21.81
C ALA A 166 11.96 -21.65 -20.89
N CYS A 167 12.21 -21.51 -19.58
CA CYS A 167 11.80 -22.44 -18.55
C CYS A 167 10.27 -22.51 -18.42
N SER A 168 9.60 -21.37 -18.30
CA SER A 168 8.14 -21.28 -18.25
C SER A 168 7.50 -21.88 -19.50
N SER A 169 8.01 -21.54 -20.70
CA SER A 169 7.53 -22.10 -21.97
C SER A 169 7.59 -23.64 -22.02
N ARG A 170 8.70 -24.24 -21.55
CA ARG A 170 8.81 -25.70 -21.45
C ARG A 170 7.80 -26.29 -20.47
N GLN A 171 7.69 -25.71 -19.28
CA GLN A 171 6.79 -26.22 -18.24
C GLN A 171 5.31 -26.12 -18.67
N VAL A 172 4.90 -25.01 -19.30
CA VAL A 172 3.55 -24.87 -19.89
C VAL A 172 3.31 -25.94 -20.96
N SER A 173 4.28 -26.17 -21.86
CA SER A 173 4.14 -27.21 -22.89
C SER A 173 4.01 -28.61 -22.29
N GLU A 174 4.78 -28.93 -21.24
CA GLU A 174 4.69 -30.19 -20.52
C GLU A 174 3.37 -30.34 -19.77
N PHE A 175 2.85 -29.27 -19.19
CA PHE A 175 1.55 -29.25 -18.52
C PHE A 175 0.40 -29.51 -19.50
N VAL A 176 0.39 -28.84 -20.66
CA VAL A 176 -0.61 -29.09 -21.72
C VAL A 176 -0.53 -30.52 -22.24
N ARG A 177 0.68 -31.06 -22.46
CA ARG A 177 0.86 -32.47 -22.85
C ARG A 177 0.38 -33.45 -21.79
N TRP A 178 0.49 -33.09 -20.52
CA TRP A 178 -0.07 -33.89 -19.44
C TRP A 178 -1.61 -33.85 -19.47
N ILE A 179 -2.23 -32.67 -19.68
CA ILE A 179 -3.68 -32.54 -19.84
C ILE A 179 -4.17 -33.41 -21.01
N GLN A 180 -3.46 -33.40 -22.15
CA GLN A 180 -3.75 -34.22 -23.32
C GLN A 180 -3.78 -35.74 -23.08
N GLN A 181 -3.24 -36.20 -21.95
CA GLN A 181 -3.21 -37.62 -21.57
C GLN A 181 -4.36 -38.00 -20.63
N GLN A 182 -5.16 -37.04 -20.17
CA GLN A 182 -6.24 -37.29 -19.21
C GLN A 182 -7.56 -37.63 -19.91
N ASP A 183 -8.40 -38.43 -19.26
CA ASP A 183 -9.69 -38.88 -19.82
C ASP A 183 -10.65 -37.72 -20.09
N PHE A 184 -10.53 -36.61 -19.35
CA PHE A 184 -11.35 -35.41 -19.53
C PHE A 184 -10.91 -34.52 -20.70
N TYR A 185 -9.75 -34.79 -21.34
CA TYR A 185 -9.16 -33.90 -22.35
C TYR A 185 -10.12 -33.55 -23.50
N GLU A 186 -10.74 -34.57 -24.12
CA GLU A 186 -11.61 -34.39 -25.30
C GLU A 186 -12.80 -33.47 -25.04
N ASN A 187 -13.24 -33.37 -23.78
CA ASN A 187 -14.35 -32.52 -23.34
C ASN A 187 -13.87 -31.28 -22.57
N THR A 188 -12.60 -30.89 -22.72
CA THR A 188 -12.01 -29.74 -22.03
C THR A 188 -11.41 -28.78 -23.04
N THR A 189 -11.95 -27.56 -23.13
CA THR A 189 -11.32 -26.46 -23.85
C THR A 189 -10.15 -25.90 -23.04
N ILE A 190 -8.97 -25.78 -23.66
CA ILE A 190 -7.78 -25.20 -23.01
C ILE A 190 -7.52 -23.84 -23.64
N VAL A 191 -7.41 -22.82 -22.78
CA VAL A 191 -7.08 -21.45 -23.19
C VAL A 191 -5.72 -21.08 -22.61
N LEU A 192 -4.76 -20.77 -23.47
CA LEU A 192 -3.44 -20.26 -23.09
C LEU A 192 -3.42 -18.76 -23.40
N ASN A 193 -3.19 -17.92 -22.40
CA ASN A 193 -3.15 -16.46 -22.58
C ASN A 193 -1.99 -15.84 -21.79
N GLY A 194 -1.24 -14.94 -22.44
CA GLY A 194 -0.41 -13.95 -21.74
C GLY A 194 -1.28 -12.83 -21.19
N ASP A 195 -1.03 -12.43 -19.94
CA ASP A 195 -1.77 -11.36 -19.25
C ASP A 195 -1.39 -9.96 -19.75
N HIS A 196 -0.09 -9.70 -19.94
CA HIS A 196 0.45 -8.47 -20.52
C HIS A 196 1.85 -8.66 -21.11
N LEU A 197 2.36 -7.62 -21.79
CA LEU A 197 3.75 -7.59 -22.26
C LEU A 197 4.70 -7.41 -21.07
N THR A 198 5.92 -7.96 -21.18
CA THR A 198 6.95 -7.73 -20.15
C THR A 198 7.16 -6.23 -19.90
N MET A 199 7.20 -5.89 -18.62
CA MET A 199 7.44 -4.54 -18.10
C MET A 199 8.91 -4.29 -17.78
N ASP A 200 9.78 -5.27 -18.06
CA ASP A 200 11.21 -5.12 -17.89
C ASP A 200 11.74 -3.99 -18.79
N SER A 201 12.61 -3.15 -18.21
CA SER A 201 13.03 -1.90 -18.83
C SER A 201 14.15 -2.07 -19.86
N ASP A 202 14.97 -3.12 -19.75
CA ASP A 202 16.15 -3.31 -20.59
C ASP A 202 16.13 -4.59 -21.44
N PHE A 203 15.32 -5.59 -21.07
CA PHE A 203 15.21 -6.86 -21.76
C PHE A 203 14.81 -6.73 -23.24
N CYS A 204 13.96 -5.74 -23.55
CA CYS A 204 13.48 -5.50 -24.91
C CYS A 204 14.24 -4.40 -25.67
N ILE A 205 15.37 -3.87 -25.16
CA ILE A 205 16.11 -2.77 -25.83
C ILE A 205 16.59 -3.17 -27.22
N GLU A 206 17.04 -4.42 -27.40
CA GLU A 206 17.52 -4.95 -28.68
C GLU A 206 16.37 -5.33 -29.64
N VAL A 207 15.12 -5.30 -29.18
CA VAL A 207 13.95 -5.55 -30.03
C VAL A 207 13.69 -4.32 -30.91
N PRO A 208 13.67 -4.45 -32.25
CA PRO A 208 13.45 -3.32 -33.13
C PRO A 208 12.14 -2.59 -32.80
N ALA A 209 12.15 -1.25 -32.83
CA ALA A 209 10.95 -0.44 -32.59
C ALA A 209 9.81 -0.71 -33.58
N SER A 210 10.12 -1.31 -34.75
CA SER A 210 9.13 -1.74 -35.74
C SER A 210 8.45 -3.07 -35.40
N TYR A 211 8.93 -3.81 -34.40
CA TYR A 211 8.34 -5.06 -33.98
C TYR A 211 7.18 -4.80 -33.02
N ASP A 212 5.97 -5.16 -33.45
CA ASP A 212 4.77 -5.08 -32.64
C ASP A 212 4.77 -6.22 -31.61
N ARG A 213 5.13 -5.89 -30.35
CA ARG A 213 5.16 -6.86 -29.26
C ARG A 213 3.74 -7.28 -28.89
N ARG A 214 3.50 -8.59 -28.87
CA ARG A 214 2.19 -9.20 -28.58
C ARG A 214 2.30 -10.22 -27.46
N THR A 215 1.19 -10.44 -26.77
CA THR A 215 1.04 -11.60 -25.87
C THR A 215 0.70 -12.84 -26.70
N TYR A 216 0.93 -14.02 -26.14
CA TYR A 216 0.57 -15.29 -26.78
C TYR A 216 -0.86 -15.68 -26.39
N THR A 217 -1.67 -16.10 -27.38
CA THR A 217 -3.02 -16.61 -27.17
C THR A 217 -3.24 -17.87 -28.01
N ALA A 218 -3.77 -18.93 -27.41
CA ALA A 218 -4.15 -20.14 -28.12
C ALA A 218 -5.38 -20.81 -27.48
N TYR A 219 -6.25 -21.34 -28.33
CA TYR A 219 -7.43 -22.12 -27.95
C TYR A 219 -7.26 -23.54 -28.47
N LEU A 220 -7.38 -24.54 -27.60
CA LEU A 220 -7.36 -25.96 -27.94
C LEU A 220 -8.69 -26.59 -27.56
N ASN A 221 -9.13 -27.60 -28.32
CA ASN A 221 -10.42 -28.26 -28.15
C ASN A 221 -11.58 -27.25 -28.10
N SER A 222 -11.58 -26.30 -29.03
CA SER A 222 -12.69 -25.39 -29.23
C SER A 222 -13.89 -26.16 -29.81
N ALA A 223 -15.08 -25.90 -29.29
CA ALA A 223 -16.34 -26.40 -29.84
C ALA A 223 -16.75 -25.72 -31.16
N CYS A 224 -16.03 -24.66 -31.56
CA CYS A 224 -16.24 -23.97 -32.83
C CYS A 224 -14.94 -23.76 -33.61
N GLU A 225 -15.09 -23.70 -34.93
CA GLU A 225 -14.03 -23.39 -35.88
C GLU A 225 -14.19 -21.96 -36.41
N PRO A 226 -13.10 -21.27 -36.81
CA PRO A 226 -13.20 -19.95 -37.39
C PRO A 226 -14.11 -19.95 -38.63
N ALA A 227 -15.01 -18.97 -38.73
CA ALA A 227 -15.87 -18.81 -39.90
C ALA A 227 -15.06 -18.59 -41.20
N ASP A 228 -13.87 -18.01 -41.07
CA ASP A 228 -12.88 -17.86 -42.15
C ASP A 228 -11.48 -18.23 -41.62
N PRO A 229 -11.01 -19.49 -41.82
CA PRO A 229 -9.71 -19.95 -41.34
C PRO A 229 -8.50 -19.28 -42.01
N ASP A 230 -8.69 -18.69 -43.20
CA ASP A 230 -7.61 -18.03 -43.94
C ASP A 230 -7.45 -16.56 -43.54
N ARG A 231 -8.39 -16.02 -42.73
CA ARG A 231 -8.36 -14.64 -42.26
C ARG A 231 -7.48 -14.49 -41.03
N GLU A 232 -6.39 -13.74 -41.16
CA GLU A 232 -5.65 -13.23 -40.00
C GLU A 232 -6.47 -12.14 -39.28
N ARG A 233 -6.86 -12.40 -38.03
CA ARG A 233 -7.59 -11.45 -37.18
C ARG A 233 -6.61 -10.51 -36.46
N GLN A 234 -6.92 -9.22 -36.39
CA GLN A 234 -6.32 -8.33 -35.40
C GLN A 234 -7.20 -8.31 -34.15
N TYR A 235 -6.63 -8.46 -32.96
CA TYR A 235 -7.40 -8.57 -31.72
C TYR A 235 -6.64 -8.03 -30.51
N THR A 236 -7.37 -7.91 -29.41
CA THR A 236 -6.88 -7.44 -28.12
C THR A 236 -7.35 -8.36 -27.00
N THR A 237 -6.84 -8.14 -25.80
CA THR A 237 -7.29 -8.81 -24.58
C THR A 237 -8.80 -8.70 -24.34
N LEU A 238 -9.48 -7.66 -24.87
CA LEU A 238 -10.93 -7.48 -24.74
C LEU A 238 -11.71 -8.60 -25.42
N ASP A 239 -11.16 -9.15 -26.51
CA ASP A 239 -11.82 -10.14 -27.35
C ASP A 239 -11.83 -11.55 -26.72
N ASN A 240 -11.09 -11.75 -25.62
CA ASN A 240 -10.94 -13.05 -24.98
C ASN A 240 -12.24 -13.55 -24.34
N LEU A 241 -13.05 -12.70 -23.69
CA LEU A 241 -14.31 -13.12 -23.06
C LEU A 241 -15.26 -13.79 -24.07
N PRO A 242 -15.72 -13.10 -25.13
CA PRO A 242 -16.63 -13.71 -26.08
C PRO A 242 -16.00 -14.89 -26.84
N THR A 243 -14.68 -14.85 -27.09
CA THR A 243 -14.00 -15.95 -27.78
C THR A 243 -13.89 -17.20 -26.92
N THR A 244 -13.62 -17.06 -25.62
CA THR A 244 -13.60 -18.18 -24.68
C THR A 244 -14.98 -18.81 -24.53
N LEU A 245 -16.04 -18.02 -24.38
CA LEU A 245 -17.40 -18.55 -24.33
C LEU A 245 -17.79 -19.25 -25.64
N ALA A 246 -17.44 -18.69 -26.79
CA ALA A 246 -17.65 -19.35 -28.09
C ALA A 246 -16.87 -20.66 -28.19
N ALA A 247 -15.63 -20.71 -27.69
CA ALA A 247 -14.82 -21.92 -27.66
C ALA A 247 -15.44 -23.02 -26.77
N LEU A 248 -16.20 -22.65 -25.74
CA LEU A 248 -17.03 -23.57 -24.94
C LEU A 248 -18.35 -23.97 -25.62
N GLY A 249 -18.66 -23.42 -26.80
CA GLY A 249 -19.88 -23.72 -27.57
C GLY A 249 -21.05 -22.76 -27.34
N VAL A 250 -20.83 -21.67 -26.61
CA VAL A 250 -21.87 -20.66 -26.33
C VAL A 250 -22.16 -19.82 -27.58
N LYS A 251 -23.45 -19.61 -27.86
CA LYS A 251 -23.90 -18.74 -28.96
C LYS A 251 -24.12 -17.32 -28.47
N ILE A 252 -23.34 -16.39 -28.97
CA ILE A 252 -23.36 -14.99 -28.54
C ILE A 252 -24.14 -14.16 -29.55
N LYS A 253 -25.22 -13.51 -29.10
CA LYS A 253 -26.00 -12.63 -29.97
C LYS A 253 -25.15 -11.44 -30.41
N GLY A 254 -24.87 -11.36 -31.71
CA GLY A 254 -24.09 -10.27 -32.29
C GLY A 254 -22.57 -10.41 -32.12
N ASP A 255 -22.07 -11.56 -31.67
CA ASP A 255 -20.64 -11.87 -31.54
C ASP A 255 -19.84 -10.88 -30.66
N ARG A 256 -20.49 -10.17 -29.74
CA ARG A 256 -19.85 -9.18 -28.87
C ARG A 256 -20.33 -9.30 -27.42
N LEU A 257 -19.39 -9.16 -26.48
CA LEU A 257 -19.63 -9.01 -25.05
C LEU A 257 -18.65 -7.96 -24.50
N GLY A 258 -19.15 -7.00 -23.74
CA GLY A 258 -18.37 -5.82 -23.36
C GLY A 258 -17.89 -5.07 -24.61
N LEU A 259 -16.59 -4.78 -24.68
CA LEU A 259 -15.91 -4.24 -25.86
C LEU A 259 -15.25 -5.34 -26.72
N GLY A 260 -15.36 -6.60 -26.30
CA GLY A 260 -14.77 -7.75 -26.99
C GLY A 260 -15.61 -8.25 -28.16
N THR A 261 -14.96 -8.95 -29.07
CA THR A 261 -15.55 -9.59 -30.25
C THR A 261 -15.12 -11.05 -30.33
N ASN A 262 -16.06 -11.94 -30.65
CA ASN A 262 -15.78 -13.35 -30.87
C ASN A 262 -14.87 -13.54 -32.11
N LEU A 263 -13.66 -14.06 -31.89
CA LEU A 263 -12.67 -14.25 -32.96
C LEU A 263 -13.03 -15.38 -33.95
N TYR A 264 -13.94 -16.29 -33.58
CA TYR A 264 -14.47 -17.31 -34.50
C TYR A 264 -15.52 -16.74 -35.46
N GLY A 265 -16.10 -15.58 -35.15
CA GLY A 265 -17.15 -14.93 -35.94
C GLY A 265 -16.62 -14.17 -37.15
N THR A 266 -17.54 -13.55 -37.89
CA THR A 266 -17.22 -12.71 -39.06
C THR A 266 -17.20 -11.21 -38.76
N VAL A 267 -17.67 -10.82 -37.56
CA VAL A 267 -17.70 -9.44 -37.10
C VAL A 267 -16.28 -8.97 -36.79
N ASP A 268 -15.92 -7.80 -37.31
CA ASP A 268 -14.60 -7.18 -37.09
C ASP A 268 -14.42 -6.82 -35.61
N THR A 269 -13.22 -7.02 -35.08
CA THR A 269 -12.88 -6.55 -33.73
C THR A 269 -12.82 -5.02 -33.71
N LEU A 270 -12.88 -4.41 -32.53
CA LEU A 270 -12.63 -2.97 -32.43
C LEU A 270 -11.22 -2.60 -32.93
N LEU A 271 -10.25 -3.51 -32.82
CA LEU A 271 -8.92 -3.25 -33.34
C LEU A 271 -8.89 -3.29 -34.88
N GLU A 272 -9.66 -4.18 -35.50
CA GLU A 272 -9.81 -4.23 -36.96
C GLU A 272 -10.55 -2.99 -37.50
N GLU A 273 -11.52 -2.47 -36.75
CA GLU A 273 -12.29 -1.28 -37.13
C GLU A 273 -11.50 0.03 -36.98
N TYR A 274 -10.78 0.22 -35.87
CA TYR A 274 -10.17 1.51 -35.49
C TYR A 274 -8.63 1.52 -35.59
N GLY A 275 -7.99 0.36 -35.69
CA GLY A 275 -6.53 0.23 -35.76
C GLY A 275 -5.79 0.55 -34.45
N MET A 276 -4.47 0.35 -34.47
CA MET A 276 -3.57 0.51 -33.31
C MET A 276 -3.30 1.96 -32.91
N ASP A 277 -3.72 2.94 -33.71
CA ASP A 277 -3.54 4.36 -33.38
C ASP A 277 -4.78 4.89 -32.63
N GLU A 278 -5.98 4.71 -33.19
CA GLU A 278 -7.19 5.35 -32.66
C GLU A 278 -7.79 4.60 -31.46
N LEU A 279 -7.79 3.25 -31.48
CA LEU A 279 -8.39 2.46 -30.40
C LEU A 279 -7.71 2.71 -29.05
N PRO A 280 -6.36 2.63 -28.91
CA PRO A 280 -5.71 2.93 -27.64
C PRO A 280 -5.92 4.38 -27.20
N GLU A 281 -5.93 5.35 -28.11
CA GLU A 281 -6.21 6.75 -27.77
C GLU A 281 -7.61 6.90 -27.15
N ASN A 282 -8.62 6.29 -27.78
CA ASN A 282 -9.99 6.30 -27.29
C ASN A 282 -10.13 5.58 -25.94
N LEU A 283 -9.53 4.40 -25.78
CA LEU A 283 -9.52 3.66 -24.51
C LEU A 283 -8.74 4.41 -23.41
N SER A 284 -7.83 5.32 -23.76
CA SER A 284 -7.09 6.16 -22.81
C SER A 284 -7.89 7.37 -22.30
N LYS A 285 -9.01 7.73 -22.91
CA LYS A 285 -9.90 8.83 -22.46
C LYS A 285 -10.70 8.49 -21.20
N LYS A 286 -10.88 9.46 -20.31
CA LYS A 286 -11.66 9.30 -19.07
C LYS A 286 -13.07 8.76 -19.37
N SER A 287 -13.55 7.82 -18.56
CA SER A 287 -14.87 7.21 -18.70
C SER A 287 -15.63 7.28 -17.39
N SER A 288 -16.68 8.10 -17.34
CA SER A 288 -17.59 8.16 -16.19
C SER A 288 -18.34 6.85 -15.97
N PHE A 289 -18.52 6.05 -17.04
CA PHE A 289 -19.09 4.72 -16.95
C PHE A 289 -18.16 3.78 -16.16
N MET A 290 -16.88 3.71 -16.53
CA MET A 290 -15.92 2.86 -15.81
C MET A 290 -15.69 3.34 -14.37
N GLN A 291 -15.66 4.66 -14.13
CA GLN A 291 -15.58 5.20 -12.75
C GLN A 291 -16.77 4.77 -11.89
N LYS A 292 -17.98 4.81 -12.46
CA LYS A 292 -19.19 4.40 -11.74
C LYS A 292 -19.22 2.90 -11.48
N LEU A 293 -18.71 2.09 -12.41
CA LEU A 293 -18.58 0.64 -12.20
C LEU A 293 -17.53 0.32 -11.13
N ALA A 294 -16.41 1.04 -11.10
CA ALA A 294 -15.32 0.79 -10.16
C ALA A 294 -15.70 1.05 -8.70
N ASP A 295 -16.55 2.07 -8.46
CA ASP A 295 -17.05 2.48 -7.13
C ASP A 295 -15.98 2.57 -6.02
N ILE A 296 -14.80 3.08 -6.38
CA ILE A 296 -13.65 3.13 -5.46
C ILE A 296 -13.87 4.15 -4.36
N ASP A 297 -13.68 3.72 -3.11
CA ASP A 297 -13.51 4.63 -1.99
C ASP A 297 -12.06 5.11 -1.88
N ILE A 298 -11.79 6.27 -2.47
CA ILE A 298 -10.48 6.94 -2.38
C ILE A 298 -10.14 7.42 -0.96
N TYR A 299 -11.08 7.33 -0.02
CA TYR A 299 -10.89 7.66 1.39
C TYR A 299 -10.81 6.41 2.28
N ASP A 300 -10.75 5.21 1.70
CA ASP A 300 -10.44 4.02 2.47
C ASP A 300 -9.13 4.24 3.26
N MET A 301 -9.18 3.99 4.57
CA MET A 301 -8.06 4.35 5.45
C MET A 301 -6.85 3.44 5.24
N ASP A 302 -7.05 2.20 4.82
CA ASP A 302 -5.96 1.30 4.50
C ASP A 302 -5.30 1.67 3.17
N LEU A 303 -6.07 2.13 2.18
CA LEU A 303 -5.57 2.76 0.96
C LEU A 303 -4.72 3.99 1.29
N LEU A 304 -5.27 4.94 2.05
CA LEU A 304 -4.58 6.17 2.41
C LEU A 304 -3.30 5.88 3.21
N ARG A 305 -3.32 4.92 4.14
CA ARG A 305 -2.12 4.46 4.87
C ARG A 305 -1.08 3.85 3.94
N LYS A 306 -1.46 2.93 3.06
CA LYS A 306 -0.56 2.29 2.09
C LYS A 306 0.10 3.30 1.14
N GLN A 307 -0.50 4.48 0.95
CA GLN A 307 0.03 5.54 0.10
C GLN A 307 0.72 6.69 0.86
N GLY A 308 0.71 6.66 2.20
CA GLY A 308 1.20 7.80 3.00
C GLY A 308 0.36 9.07 2.83
N LEU A 309 -0.92 8.90 2.49
CA LEU A 309 -1.88 9.96 2.22
C LEU A 309 -2.94 10.07 3.33
N THR A 310 -2.62 9.70 4.57
CA THR A 310 -3.56 9.86 5.68
C THR A 310 -3.93 11.33 5.88
N PRO A 311 -5.20 11.63 6.25
CA PRO A 311 -5.61 12.99 6.58
C PRO A 311 -4.75 13.56 7.72
N GLY A 312 -4.41 14.84 7.64
CA GLY A 312 -3.53 15.47 8.61
C GLY A 312 -3.74 16.98 8.70
N SER A 313 -3.24 17.57 9.77
CA SER A 313 -3.30 19.01 10.09
C SER A 313 -2.22 19.34 11.10
N SER A 314 -1.90 20.62 11.24
CA SER A 314 -1.01 21.14 12.27
C SER A 314 -1.83 21.74 13.40
N ILE A 315 -1.53 21.35 14.63
CA ILE A 315 -2.19 21.83 15.85
C ILE A 315 -1.20 22.69 16.63
N THR A 316 -1.59 23.89 17.03
CA THR A 316 -0.78 24.80 17.83
C THR A 316 -1.59 25.22 19.05
N ILE A 317 -1.13 24.84 20.24
CA ILE A 317 -1.71 25.32 21.49
C ILE A 317 -1.26 26.78 21.67
N THR A 318 -2.24 27.67 21.79
CA THR A 318 -2.01 29.12 21.93
C THR A 318 -2.10 29.59 23.38
N GLU A 319 -2.91 28.90 24.19
CA GLU A 319 -3.07 29.15 25.62
C GLU A 319 -3.45 27.84 26.29
N CYS A 320 -2.85 27.53 27.44
CA CYS A 320 -3.13 26.32 28.20
C CYS A 320 -2.85 26.56 29.68
N ASN A 321 -3.88 26.43 30.51
CA ASN A 321 -3.81 26.59 31.95
C ASN A 321 -4.27 25.29 32.63
N GLY A 322 -3.30 24.52 33.13
CA GLY A 322 -3.58 23.24 33.79
C GLY A 322 -4.31 23.35 35.13
N ASP A 323 -4.37 24.54 35.75
CA ASP A 323 -5.06 24.74 37.03
C ASP A 323 -6.53 25.12 36.83
N THR A 324 -6.84 25.89 35.78
CA THR A 324 -8.23 26.28 35.45
C THR A 324 -8.89 25.33 34.46
N GLY A 325 -8.13 24.53 33.72
CA GLY A 325 -8.62 23.69 32.62
C GLY A 325 -8.92 24.48 31.34
N GLU A 326 -8.49 25.74 31.26
CA GLU A 326 -8.68 26.58 30.08
C GLU A 326 -7.65 26.23 28.98
N LEU A 327 -8.15 26.05 27.76
CA LEU A 327 -7.34 25.68 26.59
C LEU A 327 -7.80 26.48 25.36
N SER A 328 -6.85 27.08 24.64
CA SER A 328 -7.09 27.70 23.33
C SER A 328 -6.07 27.17 22.33
N PHE A 329 -6.51 26.82 21.11
CA PHE A 329 -5.63 26.27 20.08
C PHE A 329 -6.04 26.64 18.65
N GLU A 330 -5.07 26.63 17.74
CA GLU A 330 -5.24 26.82 16.30
C GLU A 330 -4.96 25.50 15.56
N VAL A 331 -5.80 25.20 14.57
CA VAL A 331 -5.64 24.07 13.64
C VAL A 331 -5.55 24.61 12.21
N LYS A 332 -4.50 24.23 11.48
CA LYS A 332 -4.24 24.67 10.10
C LYS A 332 -3.52 23.62 9.28
N ASP A 333 -3.11 23.98 8.06
CA ASP A 333 -2.27 23.17 7.18
C ASP A 333 -2.83 21.75 6.92
N PHE A 334 -4.14 21.67 6.67
CA PHE A 334 -4.82 20.42 6.36
C PHE A 334 -4.23 19.75 5.11
N LYS A 335 -3.93 18.46 5.20
CA LYS A 335 -3.33 17.62 4.15
C LYS A 335 -4.22 16.42 3.87
N ASN A 336 -4.22 15.99 2.62
CA ASN A 336 -4.89 14.77 2.14
C ASN A 336 -6.41 14.71 2.41
N ILE A 337 -7.05 15.88 2.52
CA ILE A 337 -8.52 16.00 2.56
C ILE A 337 -8.94 16.59 1.22
N TYR A 338 -9.41 15.73 0.32
CA TYR A 338 -9.68 16.09 -1.09
C TYR A 338 -11.07 16.67 -1.32
N GLU A 339 -11.97 16.52 -0.34
CA GLU A 339 -13.29 17.13 -0.37
C GLU A 339 -13.33 18.48 0.33
N LYS A 340 -14.40 19.23 0.08
CA LYS A 340 -14.62 20.50 0.78
C LYS A 340 -14.91 20.21 2.26
N ILE A 341 -14.18 20.90 3.14
CA ILE A 341 -14.44 20.86 4.58
C ILE A 341 -15.79 21.52 4.88
N ASN A 342 -16.66 20.81 5.60
CA ASN A 342 -17.93 21.31 6.09
C ASN A 342 -17.79 21.96 7.47
N SER A 343 -17.20 21.24 8.43
CA SER A 343 -16.88 21.73 9.77
C SER A 343 -15.65 21.01 10.31
N VAL A 344 -15.05 21.57 11.36
CA VAL A 344 -13.97 20.94 12.13
C VAL A 344 -14.37 20.97 13.59
N GLU A 345 -14.14 19.87 14.27
CA GLU A 345 -14.35 19.73 15.72
C GLU A 345 -13.09 19.15 16.35
N ALA A 346 -12.89 19.43 17.62
CA ALA A 346 -11.95 18.70 18.44
C ALA A 346 -12.70 17.86 19.46
N ARG A 347 -12.13 16.73 19.82
CA ARG A 347 -12.60 15.90 20.93
C ARG A 347 -11.46 15.78 21.92
N ILE A 348 -11.74 16.15 23.16
CA ILE A 348 -10.78 16.08 24.25
C ILE A 348 -11.31 15.17 25.36
N SER A 349 -10.48 14.28 25.88
CA SER A 349 -10.79 13.41 27.01
C SER A 349 -9.61 13.32 27.95
N ASP A 350 -9.90 13.13 29.24
CA ASP A 350 -8.89 12.76 30.24
C ASP A 350 -8.36 11.34 29.94
N ASN A 351 -7.10 11.08 30.23
CA ASN A 351 -6.57 9.71 30.17
C ASN A 351 -7.14 8.82 31.29
N ASP A 352 -7.48 9.42 32.44
CA ASP A 352 -8.08 8.73 33.59
C ASP A 352 -9.59 8.51 33.41
N ASP A 353 -10.23 9.27 32.53
CA ASP A 353 -11.63 9.11 32.11
C ASP A 353 -11.77 9.21 30.57
N PRO A 354 -11.37 8.16 29.82
CA PRO A 354 -11.44 8.17 28.35
C PRO A 354 -12.85 8.28 27.78
N ASP A 355 -13.88 7.90 28.56
CA ASP A 355 -15.29 7.97 28.16
C ASP A 355 -15.86 9.40 28.34
N GLY A 356 -15.22 10.22 29.17
CA GLY A 356 -15.53 11.63 29.44
C GLY A 356 -15.17 12.59 28.29
N VAL A 357 -15.60 12.29 27.07
CA VAL A 357 -15.24 13.06 25.87
C VAL A 357 -16.02 14.39 25.77
N VAL A 358 -15.29 15.49 25.75
CA VAL A 358 -15.81 16.84 25.46
C VAL A 358 -15.58 17.16 23.99
N THR A 359 -16.64 17.55 23.28
CA THR A 359 -16.56 17.97 21.87
C THR A 359 -16.56 19.49 21.74
N ILE A 360 -15.51 20.03 21.14
CA ILE A 360 -15.30 21.46 20.93
C ILE A 360 -15.52 21.76 19.43
N PRO A 361 -16.59 22.48 19.04
CA PRO A 361 -16.74 22.93 17.67
C PRO A 361 -15.72 24.04 17.38
N LEU A 362 -14.94 23.91 16.30
CA LEU A 362 -13.95 24.92 15.95
C LEU A 362 -14.55 26.02 15.08
N LYS A 363 -14.15 27.26 15.36
CA LYS A 363 -14.53 28.44 14.56
C LYS A 363 -13.56 28.61 13.40
N ASN A 364 -14.10 28.75 12.19
CA ASN A 364 -13.31 29.07 11.00
C ASN A 364 -13.01 30.58 11.00
N GLU A 365 -11.76 30.95 11.26
CA GLU A 365 -11.36 32.36 11.31
C GLU A 365 -11.02 32.90 9.91
N ARG A 366 -10.36 32.07 9.10
CA ARG A 366 -10.00 32.36 7.71
C ARG A 366 -9.74 31.05 6.98
N LYS A 367 -9.65 31.09 5.64
CA LYS A 367 -9.49 29.89 4.79
C LYS A 367 -8.53 28.85 5.39
N ASN A 368 -9.09 27.70 5.80
CA ASN A 368 -8.39 26.55 6.36
C ASN A 368 -7.61 26.80 7.67
N VAL A 369 -8.06 27.77 8.47
CA VAL A 369 -7.54 28.05 9.81
C VAL A 369 -8.72 28.08 10.78
N TYR A 370 -8.67 27.18 11.74
CA TYR A 370 -9.74 26.92 12.70
C TYR A 370 -9.21 27.11 14.11
N THR A 371 -10.04 27.65 15.01
CA THR A 371 -9.68 27.85 16.42
C THR A 371 -10.67 27.15 17.33
N GLY A 372 -10.15 26.55 18.40
CA GLY A 372 -10.94 25.91 19.46
C GLY A 372 -10.64 26.56 20.81
N HIS A 373 -11.64 26.57 21.68
CA HIS A 373 -11.53 27.10 23.03
C HIS A 373 -12.33 26.24 24.02
N LEU A 374 -11.71 25.95 25.17
CA LEU A 374 -12.28 25.25 26.32
C LEU A 374 -12.19 26.18 27.53
N THR A 375 -13.30 26.37 28.25
CA THR A 375 -13.45 27.34 29.34
C THR A 375 -13.12 26.78 30.73
N GLY A 376 -12.68 25.52 30.83
CA GLY A 376 -12.33 24.87 32.10
C GLY A 376 -13.49 24.29 32.91
N GLU A 377 -14.74 24.70 32.65
CA GLU A 377 -15.94 24.19 33.33
C GLU A 377 -16.13 22.67 33.19
N GLU A 378 -15.54 22.09 32.14
CA GLU A 378 -15.64 20.67 31.81
C GLU A 378 -14.71 19.77 32.63
N GLY A 379 -13.81 20.34 33.45
CA GLY A 379 -13.00 19.59 34.41
C GLY A 379 -11.93 18.66 33.81
N ILE A 380 -11.55 18.87 32.54
CA ILE A 380 -10.52 18.06 31.87
C ILE A 380 -9.14 18.32 32.49
N ASN A 381 -8.43 17.26 32.87
CA ASN A 381 -7.04 17.34 33.29
C ASN A 381 -6.11 17.58 32.07
N LEU A 382 -5.78 18.83 31.79
CA LEU A 382 -4.90 19.18 30.65
C LEU A 382 -3.46 18.67 30.78
N LYS A 383 -3.06 18.16 31.95
CA LYS A 383 -1.75 17.51 32.17
C LYS A 383 -1.74 16.03 31.78
N SER A 384 -2.91 15.43 31.54
CA SER A 384 -3.05 14.04 31.10
C SER A 384 -4.32 13.89 30.26
N CYS A 385 -4.24 14.23 28.97
CA CYS A 385 -5.42 14.15 28.09
C CYS A 385 -5.08 13.80 26.65
N ASN A 386 -6.11 13.47 25.87
CA ASN A 386 -6.02 13.30 24.43
C ASN A 386 -6.88 14.33 23.73
N LEU A 387 -6.29 15.14 22.86
CA LEU A 387 -6.96 16.09 21.98
C LEU A 387 -6.90 15.57 20.55
N TYR A 388 -8.03 15.15 19.99
CA TYR A 388 -8.18 14.74 18.60
C TYR A 388 -8.86 15.81 17.78
N ILE A 389 -8.44 15.98 16.53
CA ILE A 389 -9.07 16.87 15.55
C ILE A 389 -9.81 16.03 14.53
N TYR A 390 -11.09 16.32 14.34
CA TYR A 390 -11.93 15.69 13.35
C TYR A 390 -12.41 16.71 12.32
N VAL A 391 -12.28 16.35 11.05
CA VAL A 391 -12.76 17.14 9.91
C VAL A 391 -14.00 16.46 9.36
N ASN A 392 -15.13 17.17 9.39
CA ASN A 392 -16.36 16.72 8.74
C ASN A 392 -16.36 17.26 7.31
N GLY A 393 -16.35 16.35 6.34
CA GLY A 393 -16.43 16.65 4.92
C GLY A 393 -17.86 16.98 4.45
N LYS A 394 -18.00 17.62 3.28
CA LYS A 394 -19.30 17.88 2.65
C LYS A 394 -20.03 16.62 2.20
N SER A 395 -19.32 15.51 2.01
CA SER A 395 -19.91 14.19 1.71
C SER A 395 -20.60 13.55 2.92
N GLY A 396 -20.32 14.06 4.14
CA GLY A 396 -20.71 13.43 5.39
C GLY A 396 -19.61 12.56 6.01
N ARG A 397 -18.49 12.33 5.32
CA ARG A 397 -17.32 11.64 5.88
C ARG A 397 -16.70 12.44 7.02
N ASN A 398 -16.16 11.73 8.01
CA ASN A 398 -15.45 12.30 9.16
C ASN A 398 -14.01 11.77 9.16
N PHE A 399 -13.03 12.65 9.25
CA PHE A 399 -11.61 12.31 9.17
C PHE A 399 -10.90 12.72 10.46
N GLU A 400 -10.20 11.80 11.11
CA GLU A 400 -9.19 12.18 12.12
C GLU A 400 -8.04 12.87 11.39
N ALA A 401 -7.89 14.19 11.60
CA ALA A 401 -6.92 15.02 10.91
C ALA A 401 -5.76 15.43 11.82
N GLY A 402 -5.71 14.99 13.07
CA GLY A 402 -4.60 15.30 13.96
C GLY A 402 -4.91 14.89 15.39
N ARG A 403 -3.86 14.74 16.18
CA ARG A 403 -3.96 14.44 17.60
C ARG A 403 -2.80 15.04 18.37
N VAL A 404 -3.04 15.41 19.61
CA VAL A 404 -2.04 15.76 20.62
C VAL A 404 -2.41 15.03 21.89
N THR A 405 -1.47 14.32 22.49
CA THR A 405 -1.68 13.46 23.66
C THR A 405 -0.73 13.84 24.79
N GLY A 406 -1.09 13.52 26.02
CA GLY A 406 -0.30 13.74 27.23
C GLY A 406 -0.51 15.13 27.84
N ASP A 407 0.57 15.71 28.39
CA ASP A 407 0.55 17.01 29.03
C ASP A 407 0.53 18.15 28.00
N LEU A 408 -0.66 18.72 27.77
CA LEU A 408 -0.82 19.86 26.87
C LEU A 408 -0.21 21.14 27.44
N THR A 409 0.07 21.23 28.74
CA THR A 409 0.76 22.38 29.33
C THR A 409 2.22 22.45 28.88
N LEU A 410 2.82 21.33 28.45
CA LEU A 410 4.16 21.33 27.84
C LEU A 410 4.18 21.82 26.39
N ARG A 411 3.03 22.01 25.73
CA ARG A 411 2.94 22.44 24.33
C ARG A 411 3.04 23.96 24.19
N THR A 412 4.14 24.54 24.63
CA THR A 412 4.44 25.98 24.53
C THR A 412 5.53 26.28 23.50
N GLY A 413 5.49 27.48 22.91
CA GLY A 413 6.54 28.00 22.04
C GLY A 413 7.66 28.73 22.79
N ASP A 414 7.52 28.90 24.10
CA ASP A 414 8.51 29.55 24.97
C ASP A 414 9.40 28.48 25.63
N ILE A 415 10.68 28.47 25.28
CA ILE A 415 11.65 27.47 25.78
C ILE A 415 11.91 27.58 27.29
N TYR A 416 11.84 28.78 27.86
CA TYR A 416 12.08 28.98 29.30
C TYR A 416 10.94 28.37 30.10
N GLU A 417 9.70 28.63 29.67
CA GLU A 417 8.52 28.05 30.29
C GLU A 417 8.45 26.53 30.09
N TYR A 418 8.82 26.05 28.89
CA TYR A 418 8.89 24.63 28.60
C TYR A 418 9.82 23.89 29.56
N LEU A 419 11.07 24.35 29.69
CA LEU A 419 12.05 23.71 30.57
C LEU A 419 11.67 23.81 32.05
N ARG A 420 11.10 24.95 32.48
CA ARG A 420 10.60 25.13 33.85
C ARG A 420 9.53 24.09 34.18
N ARG A 421 8.47 23.98 33.37
CA ARG A 421 7.39 22.98 33.55
C ARG A 421 7.93 21.55 33.52
N LEU A 422 8.87 21.27 32.61
CA LEU A 422 9.47 19.94 32.51
C LEU A 422 10.29 19.58 33.75
N SER A 423 11.00 20.54 34.35
CA SER A 423 11.80 20.34 35.57
C SER A 423 10.94 20.08 36.82
N GLU A 424 9.71 20.62 36.84
CA GLU A 424 8.74 20.41 37.91
C GLU A 424 8.11 19.01 37.83
N ASN A 425 7.95 18.46 36.62
CA ASN A 425 7.34 17.15 36.36
C ASN A 425 8.36 16.01 36.25
N ARG A 426 8.90 15.57 37.40
CA ARG A 426 9.94 14.52 37.49
C ARG A 426 9.48 13.09 37.19
N GLN A 427 8.24 12.91 36.72
CA GLN A 427 7.67 11.61 36.38
C GLN A 427 7.88 11.22 34.92
N TYR A 428 8.33 12.15 34.07
CA TYR A 428 8.59 11.87 32.66
C TYR A 428 9.99 11.33 32.42
N SER A 429 10.08 10.44 31.42
CA SER A 429 11.35 10.07 30.81
C SER A 429 11.65 11.07 29.70
N ILE A 430 12.84 11.67 29.72
CA ILE A 430 13.21 12.78 28.83
C ILE A 430 14.40 12.37 28.00
N PHE A 431 14.25 12.49 26.69
CA PHE A 431 15.30 12.25 25.72
C PHE A 431 15.64 13.57 25.03
N VAL A 432 16.93 13.87 24.95
CA VAL A 432 17.45 15.04 24.25
C VAL A 432 18.46 14.56 23.23
N ALA A 433 18.39 15.04 21.99
CA ALA A 433 19.39 14.77 20.97
C ALA A 433 19.60 16.01 20.09
N ILE A 434 20.84 16.26 19.64
CA ILE A 434 21.17 17.37 18.74
C ILE A 434 21.16 16.90 17.28
N ARG A 435 20.64 17.78 16.41
CA ARG A 435 20.95 17.78 14.97
C ARG A 435 21.71 19.04 14.60
N ASP A 436 22.89 18.87 14.00
CA ASP A 436 23.77 19.96 13.56
C ASP A 436 24.25 20.88 14.68
N ASP A 437 23.51 21.93 15.01
CA ASP A 437 23.85 22.87 16.09
C ASP A 437 22.62 23.12 16.98
N GLY A 438 22.77 22.86 18.28
CA GLY A 438 21.75 23.16 19.30
C GLY A 438 22.22 24.09 20.41
N THR A 439 23.50 24.49 20.41
CA THR A 439 24.13 25.13 21.58
C THR A 439 24.24 26.66 21.45
N ARG A 440 24.23 27.20 20.24
CA ARG A 440 24.51 28.62 19.99
C ARG A 440 23.49 29.61 20.56
N GLN A 441 22.23 29.21 20.69
CA GLN A 441 21.15 30.05 21.22
C GLN A 441 20.85 29.78 22.70
N ILE A 442 21.61 28.90 23.35
CA ILE A 442 21.48 28.63 24.78
C ILE A 442 22.14 29.78 25.54
N ASP A 443 21.33 30.57 26.23
CA ASP A 443 21.81 31.57 27.17
C ASP A 443 22.00 30.99 28.59
N THR A 444 22.41 31.83 29.52
CA THR A 444 22.64 31.42 30.92
C THR A 444 21.38 30.92 31.60
N GLU A 445 20.21 31.46 31.28
CA GLU A 445 18.95 31.05 31.92
C GLU A 445 18.50 29.69 31.39
N ILE A 446 18.56 29.44 30.07
CA ILE A 446 18.29 28.12 29.47
C ILE A 446 19.25 27.08 30.06
N GLN A 447 20.54 27.39 30.17
CA GLN A 447 21.51 26.46 30.76
C GLN A 447 21.18 26.14 32.22
N ASN A 448 20.77 27.12 33.03
CA ASN A 448 20.36 26.89 34.41
C ASN A 448 19.10 26.01 34.47
N LEU A 449 18.13 26.22 33.59
CA LEU A 449 16.92 25.40 33.54
C LEU A 449 17.22 23.95 33.10
N LEU A 450 18.17 23.74 32.18
CA LEU A 450 18.66 22.40 31.84
C LEU A 450 19.35 21.72 33.04
N HIS A 451 20.07 22.49 33.86
CA HIS A 451 20.65 21.99 35.12
C HIS A 451 19.58 21.64 36.15
N GLU A 452 18.54 22.47 36.29
CA GLU A 452 17.39 22.18 37.15
C GLU A 452 16.62 20.92 36.71
N LEU A 453 16.62 20.63 35.41
CA LEU A 453 16.07 19.39 34.84
C LEU A 453 16.88 18.14 35.22
N GLY A 454 18.15 18.29 35.61
CA GLY A 454 19.05 17.20 36.01
C GLY A 454 20.19 16.93 35.02
N LEU A 455 20.30 17.70 33.95
CA LEU A 455 21.44 17.67 33.03
C LEU A 455 22.64 18.36 33.70
N GLU A 456 23.86 17.91 33.45
CA GLU A 456 25.05 18.48 34.10
C GLU A 456 26.01 19.12 33.10
N GLU A 457 25.94 18.72 31.82
CA GLU A 457 26.84 19.26 30.81
C GLU A 457 26.61 20.75 30.57
N THR A 458 27.70 21.46 30.28
CA THR A 458 27.66 22.88 29.91
C THR A 458 27.65 22.98 28.39
N LEU A 459 26.49 23.28 27.80
CA LEU A 459 26.33 23.29 26.35
C LEU A 459 26.94 24.53 25.66
N PRO A 460 26.85 25.76 26.21
CA PRO A 460 27.49 26.93 25.63
C PRO A 460 29.00 26.74 25.41
N GLY A 461 29.47 27.03 24.20
CA GLY A 461 30.88 26.87 23.81
C GLY A 461 31.15 25.63 22.94
N HIS A 462 30.23 24.67 22.89
CA HIS A 462 30.35 23.44 22.11
C HIS A 462 29.59 23.55 20.78
N TYR A 463 30.05 24.46 19.90
CA TYR A 463 29.39 24.74 18.61
C TYR A 463 29.45 23.51 17.69
N ARG A 464 28.28 23.04 17.22
CA ARG A 464 28.14 21.87 16.35
C ARG A 464 28.68 20.54 16.92
N TRP A 465 28.79 20.43 18.24
CA TRP A 465 29.06 19.16 18.91
C TRP A 465 27.80 18.31 18.95
N SER A 466 27.96 16.99 18.94
CA SER A 466 26.90 16.05 19.28
C SER A 466 26.63 16.11 20.77
N TYR A 467 25.36 15.93 21.13
CA TYR A 467 24.92 15.84 22.52
C TYR A 467 23.66 15.00 22.59
N TYR A 468 23.64 14.04 23.51
CA TYR A 468 22.39 13.43 23.93
C TYR A 468 22.29 13.38 25.45
N ALA A 469 21.05 13.34 25.93
CA ALA A 469 20.75 13.04 27.31
C ALA A 469 19.50 12.16 27.41
N VAL A 470 19.52 11.25 28.38
CA VAL A 470 18.42 10.37 28.75
C VAL A 470 18.24 10.45 30.25
N LEU A 471 17.11 11.01 30.66
CA LEU A 471 16.67 11.10 32.06
C LEU A 471 15.49 10.16 32.23
N ILE A 472 15.62 9.10 33.02
CA ILE A 472 14.54 8.18 33.34
C ILE A 472 14.35 8.19 34.87
N PRO A 473 13.14 8.44 35.39
CA PRO A 473 12.90 8.47 36.82
C PRO A 473 13.34 7.17 37.51
N GLY A 474 14.19 7.31 38.54
CA GLY A 474 14.71 6.16 39.30
C GLY A 474 15.86 5.40 38.63
N GLN A 475 16.34 5.82 37.47
CA GLN A 475 17.55 5.28 36.83
C GLN A 475 18.70 6.30 36.87
N GLU A 476 19.92 5.82 36.64
CA GLU A 476 21.07 6.70 36.44
C GLU A 476 20.93 7.44 35.11
N LYS A 477 21.18 8.75 35.13
CA LYS A 477 21.18 9.58 33.93
C LYS A 477 22.24 9.09 32.95
N ILE A 478 21.92 9.14 31.66
CA ILE A 478 22.91 9.00 30.59
C ILE A 478 23.03 10.35 29.90
N GLU A 479 24.23 10.91 29.83
CA GLU A 479 24.47 12.21 29.22
C GLU A 479 25.88 12.21 28.62
N GLU A 480 25.99 12.63 27.36
CA GLU A 480 27.26 12.61 26.64
C GLU A 480 27.33 13.76 25.64
N ILE A 481 28.52 14.39 25.54
CA ILE A 481 28.81 15.47 24.60
C ILE A 481 30.15 15.22 23.91
N GLY A 482 30.25 15.50 22.61
CA GLY A 482 31.48 15.24 21.86
C GLY A 482 31.45 15.73 20.42
N GLU A 483 32.61 15.71 19.75
CA GLU A 483 32.73 16.12 18.35
C GLU A 483 32.26 15.05 17.35
N GLU A 484 32.19 13.79 17.77
CA GLU A 484 31.80 12.62 16.97
C GLU A 484 30.30 12.31 17.07
N GLU A 485 29.80 11.37 16.27
CA GLU A 485 28.45 10.83 16.44
C GLU A 485 28.32 10.14 17.80
N LEU A 486 27.20 10.38 18.49
CA LEU A 486 26.90 9.78 19.77
C LEU A 486 25.61 8.97 19.68
N SER A 487 25.55 7.84 20.38
CA SER A 487 24.36 7.00 20.42
C SER A 487 24.25 6.19 21.69
N CYS A 488 23.02 5.92 22.13
CA CYS A 488 22.75 4.99 23.23
C CYS A 488 21.46 4.19 22.98
N THR A 489 21.32 3.09 23.71
CA THR A 489 20.09 2.28 23.73
C THR A 489 19.76 1.89 25.16
N GLY A 490 18.49 1.64 25.46
CA GLY A 490 18.09 1.13 26.76
C GLY A 490 16.63 0.71 26.82
N THR A 491 16.12 0.58 28.05
CA THR A 491 14.74 0.12 28.29
C THR A 491 14.05 1.04 29.29
N LEU A 492 12.83 1.44 28.96
CA LEU A 492 11.93 2.22 29.82
C LEU A 492 11.32 1.35 30.93
N PRO A 493 10.76 1.94 32.01
CA PRO A 493 10.19 1.19 33.13
C PRO A 493 9.10 0.17 32.74
N ASP A 494 8.37 0.43 31.66
CA ASP A 494 7.30 -0.44 31.14
C ASP A 494 7.80 -1.55 30.20
N GLY A 495 9.11 -1.61 29.94
CA GLY A 495 9.76 -2.59 29.06
C GLY A 495 9.96 -2.11 27.61
N ALA A 496 9.49 -0.93 27.24
CA ALA A 496 9.70 -0.37 25.91
C ALA A 496 11.20 -0.13 25.63
N GLN A 497 11.67 -0.55 24.47
CA GLN A 497 13.06 -0.36 24.05
C GLN A 497 13.24 1.01 23.43
N TYR A 498 14.33 1.72 23.77
CA TYR A 498 14.67 2.99 23.14
C TYR A 498 16.05 2.99 22.50
N SER A 499 16.21 3.82 21.48
CA SER A 499 17.52 4.17 20.90
C SER A 499 17.59 5.68 20.62
N VAL A 500 18.76 6.27 20.88
CA VAL A 500 19.04 7.69 20.65
C VAL A 500 20.29 7.79 19.78
N ILE A 501 20.25 8.65 18.77
CA ILE A 501 21.41 9.04 17.96
C ILE A 501 21.42 10.56 17.88
N SER A 502 22.56 11.17 18.19
CA SER A 502 22.82 12.59 18.04
C SER A 502 24.03 12.80 17.12
N GLN A 503 23.86 13.66 16.12
CA GLN A 503 24.95 14.11 15.27
C GLN A 503 25.01 15.64 15.20
N GLY A 504 26.02 16.18 15.85
CA GLY A 504 26.48 17.55 15.68
C GLY A 504 27.17 17.73 14.34
N GLY A 505 27.23 18.96 13.87
CA GLY A 505 27.81 19.27 12.57
C GLY A 505 29.33 19.06 12.42
N LEU A 506 30.04 18.73 13.51
CA LEU A 506 31.45 18.35 13.50
C LEU A 506 31.70 16.85 13.33
N SER A 507 30.67 15.99 13.43
CA SER A 507 30.80 14.53 13.44
C SER A 507 31.16 13.87 12.10
N GLY A 508 31.76 14.62 11.17
CA GLY A 508 32.46 14.05 10.01
C GLY A 508 31.63 13.70 8.78
N ALA A 509 30.32 13.96 8.72
CA ALA A 509 29.54 13.77 7.49
C ALA A 509 29.81 14.88 6.45
N GLY A 510 30.98 14.83 5.79
CA GLY A 510 31.32 15.43 4.49
C GLY A 510 30.94 16.89 4.23
N GLY A 511 31.93 17.77 4.07
CA GLY A 511 31.76 19.17 3.66
C GLY A 511 30.80 19.36 2.48
N GLY A 512 29.56 19.73 2.77
CA GLY A 512 28.51 20.02 1.82
C GLY A 512 27.18 20.16 2.56
N ALA A 513 26.52 21.31 2.41
CA ALA A 513 25.30 21.70 3.13
C ALA A 513 24.31 20.56 3.47
N GLY A 514 24.27 20.16 4.75
CA GLY A 514 23.05 19.78 5.48
C GLY A 514 22.31 18.49 5.13
N ARG A 515 22.86 17.51 4.39
CA ARG A 515 22.05 16.36 3.91
C ARG A 515 22.12 15.02 4.62
N TYR A 516 22.97 14.80 5.63
CA TYR A 516 23.03 13.48 6.29
C TYR A 516 23.24 13.48 7.80
N LEU A 517 23.03 14.62 8.49
CA LEU A 517 23.08 14.63 9.96
C LEU A 517 21.80 13.99 10.53
N THR A 518 21.99 12.96 11.35
CA THR A 518 20.94 12.14 11.97
C THR A 518 20.70 12.59 13.40
N CYS A 519 19.43 12.86 13.71
CA CYS A 519 18.94 12.98 15.07
C CYS A 519 17.77 12.02 15.16
N SER A 520 17.90 10.99 15.99
CA SER A 520 16.93 9.91 16.09
C SER A 520 16.64 9.66 17.56
N VAL A 521 15.37 9.56 17.91
CA VAL A 521 14.92 9.05 19.21
C VAL A 521 13.79 8.08 18.91
N LYS A 522 14.08 6.79 18.98
CA LYS A 522 13.10 5.74 18.74
C LYS A 522 12.68 5.08 20.02
N ILE A 523 11.38 4.78 20.13
CA ILE A 523 10.81 3.96 21.20
C ILE A 523 9.99 2.86 20.53
N ASN A 524 10.30 1.59 20.82
CA ASN A 524 9.78 0.40 20.14
C ASN A 524 9.87 0.50 18.61
N GLU A 525 11.04 0.90 18.10
CA GLU A 525 11.35 1.13 16.67
C GLU A 525 10.59 2.29 15.99
N VAL A 526 9.69 2.98 16.71
CA VAL A 526 8.97 4.16 16.20
C VAL A 526 9.80 5.42 16.46
N GLU A 527 10.07 6.20 15.41
CA GLU A 527 10.79 7.47 15.47
C GLU A 527 9.90 8.60 15.99
N TYR A 528 10.42 9.37 16.96
CA TYR A 528 9.73 10.52 17.57
C TYR A 528 10.52 11.83 17.48
N ALA A 529 11.81 11.80 17.13
CA ALA A 529 12.55 13.03 16.95
C ALA A 529 11.99 13.83 15.76
N VAL A 530 11.80 15.14 15.94
CA VAL A 530 11.35 16.03 14.84
C VAL A 530 12.42 16.26 13.77
N GLN A 531 13.63 15.74 14.00
CA GLN A 531 14.81 15.82 13.14
C GLN A 531 15.05 17.25 12.64
N ARG A 532 14.89 18.26 13.48
CA ARG A 532 15.22 19.65 13.09
C ARG A 532 16.58 20.06 13.66
N ILE A 533 17.24 20.99 12.98
CA ILE A 533 18.45 21.63 13.50
C ILE A 533 18.14 22.21 14.88
N GLY A 534 18.94 21.85 15.88
CA GLY A 534 18.71 22.22 17.26
C GLY A 534 18.71 21.04 18.24
N LEU A 535 18.33 21.33 19.48
CA LEU A 535 17.97 20.32 20.48
C LEU A 535 16.57 19.78 20.15
N ASN A 536 16.47 18.46 20.04
CA ASN A 536 15.22 17.74 19.84
C ASN A 536 14.88 17.06 21.17
N PHE A 537 13.77 17.48 21.79
CA PHE A 537 13.24 16.88 23.01
C PHE A 537 12.15 15.87 22.66
N VAL A 538 12.24 14.66 23.20
CA VAL A 538 11.18 13.66 23.18
C VAL A 538 10.85 13.32 24.63
N ILE A 539 9.59 13.48 25.00
CA ILE A 539 9.11 13.31 26.36
C ILE A 539 8.26 12.06 26.37
N TYR A 540 8.47 11.17 27.33
CA TYR A 540 7.73 9.94 27.48
C TYR A 540 7.03 9.92 28.84
N ASP A 541 5.71 9.80 28.79
CA ASP A 541 4.84 9.62 29.93
C ASP A 541 4.90 8.18 30.42
N ASN A 542 5.64 7.97 31.52
CA ASN A 542 5.82 6.64 32.11
C ASN A 542 4.55 6.08 32.75
N GLU A 543 3.57 6.91 33.09
CA GLU A 543 2.32 6.46 33.72
C GLU A 543 1.37 5.89 32.67
N HIS A 544 1.28 6.55 31.51
CA HIS A 544 0.34 6.21 30.44
C HIS A 544 0.98 5.44 29.27
N SER A 545 2.31 5.25 29.31
CA SER A 545 3.09 4.63 28.25
C SER A 545 2.96 5.30 26.88
N VAL A 546 3.00 6.65 26.83
CA VAL A 546 2.84 7.45 25.61
C VAL A 546 3.93 8.51 25.44
N VAL A 547 4.17 8.95 24.20
CA VAL A 547 5.15 9.99 23.80
C VAL A 547 4.46 11.31 23.46
#